data_AF-A0A847J3S2-F1
#
_entry.id   AF-A0A847J3S2-F1
#
_cell.length_a   1.000
_cell.length_b   1.000
_cell.length_c   1.000
_cell.angle_alpha   90.00
_cell.angle_beta   90.00
_cell.angle_gamma   90.00
#
_symmetry.space_group_name_H-M   'P 1'
#
loop_
_entity.id
_entity.type
_entity.pdbx_description
1 polymer ?
#
loop_
_entity_poly.entity_id
_entity_poly.type
_entity_poly.pdbx_seq_one_letter_code
_entity_poly.pdbx_strand_id
1 'polypeptide(L)'
;MKEDKKRAKKLMQEQSLPYNAWSGNLTIPIAMVVIVILSLIGFKNSFFSLVIFVATIQVHRQNAKLKLGGRSYIAPIMVYVYNALSIPMVFLVVNLTDMTILPLLIIEVLFFAAVVVAFVFFFMTANQIKKQFPTMKADSLAARQVYQETITRLKNQI
;
A
#
# COMPACT_ATOMS: atom_id res chain seq x y z
N MET A 1 16.70 22.71 -21.40
CA MET A 1 17.28 22.05 -20.20
C MET A 1 16.29 21.84 -19.05
N LYS A 2 15.86 22.88 -18.31
CA LYS A 2 14.96 22.71 -17.15
C LYS A 2 13.57 22.18 -17.55
N GLU A 3 13.02 22.68 -18.65
CA GLU A 3 11.71 22.24 -19.17
C GLU A 3 11.74 20.79 -19.70
N ASP A 4 12.79 20.38 -20.40
CA ASP A 4 12.93 18.99 -20.88
C ASP A 4 12.98 17.99 -19.73
N LYS A 5 13.77 18.31 -18.70
CA LYS A 5 13.84 17.51 -17.46
C LYS A 5 12.49 17.43 -16.76
N LYS A 6 11.76 18.56 -16.68
CA LYS A 6 10.44 18.62 -16.04
C LYS A 6 9.41 17.81 -16.81
N ARG A 7 9.39 17.91 -18.14
CA ARG A 7 8.51 17.14 -19.03
C ARG A 7 8.78 15.64 -18.91
N ALA A 8 10.05 15.22 -18.98
CA ALA A 8 10.42 13.82 -18.86
C ALA A 8 10.08 13.24 -17.47
N LYS A 9 10.28 14.03 -16.40
CA LYS A 9 9.89 13.63 -15.04
C LYS A 9 8.37 13.44 -14.93
N LYS A 10 7.59 14.36 -15.49
CA LYS A 10 6.11 14.28 -15.48
C LYS A 10 5.64 13.04 -16.23
N LEU A 11 6.17 12.79 -17.42
CA LEU A 11 5.86 11.59 -18.20
C LEU A 11 6.17 10.31 -17.42
N MET A 12 7.35 10.23 -16.81
CA MET A 12 7.73 9.09 -15.96
C MET A 12 6.74 8.86 -14.81
N GLN A 13 6.30 9.94 -14.16
CA GLN A 13 5.35 9.86 -13.05
C GLN A 13 3.96 9.39 -13.50
N GLU A 14 3.47 9.88 -14.64
CA GLU A 14 2.16 9.51 -15.20
C GLU A 14 2.15 8.05 -15.66
N GLN A 15 3.16 7.64 -16.44
CA GLN A 15 3.24 6.28 -16.99
C GLN A 15 3.59 5.22 -15.94
N SER A 16 4.29 5.62 -14.85
CA SER A 16 4.55 4.70 -13.73
C SER A 16 3.40 4.60 -12.74
N LEU A 17 2.41 5.50 -12.79
CA LEU A 17 1.33 5.53 -11.80
C LEU A 17 0.53 4.22 -11.75
N PRO A 18 0.07 3.63 -12.88
CA PRO A 18 -0.66 2.37 -12.85
C PRO A 18 0.17 1.22 -12.28
N TYR A 19 1.43 1.10 -12.68
CA TYR A 19 2.31 0.05 -12.19
C TYR A 19 2.62 0.17 -10.70
N ASN A 20 2.87 1.40 -10.22
CA ASN A 20 3.09 1.65 -8.80
C ASN A 20 1.85 1.33 -7.96
N ALA A 21 0.66 1.74 -8.43
CA ALA A 21 -0.60 1.43 -7.76
C ALA A 21 -0.84 -0.08 -7.72
N TRP A 22 -0.69 -0.76 -8.86
CA TRP A 22 -0.83 -2.20 -8.97
C TRP A 22 0.13 -2.92 -8.01
N SER A 23 1.41 -2.58 -8.07
CA SER A 23 2.44 -3.19 -7.22
C SER A 23 2.14 -2.95 -5.76
N GLY A 24 1.74 -1.73 -5.36
CA GLY A 24 1.43 -1.44 -3.98
C GLY A 24 0.23 -2.22 -3.45
N ASN A 25 -0.86 -2.32 -4.23
CA ASN A 25 -2.02 -3.14 -3.85
C ASN A 25 -1.67 -4.65 -3.77
N LEU A 26 -0.63 -5.12 -4.47
CA LEU A 26 -0.13 -6.49 -4.35
C LEU A 26 0.81 -6.67 -3.15
N THR A 27 1.74 -5.74 -2.96
CA THR A 27 2.83 -5.85 -1.98
C THR A 27 2.33 -5.68 -0.56
N ILE A 28 1.35 -4.80 -0.29
CA ILE A 28 0.82 -4.59 1.07
C ILE A 28 0.31 -5.90 1.72
N PRO A 29 -0.63 -6.65 1.13
CA PRO A 29 -1.12 -7.89 1.74
C PRO A 29 -0.01 -8.93 1.89
N ILE A 30 0.90 -9.05 0.91
CA ILE A 30 2.05 -9.95 1.00
C ILE A 30 2.96 -9.57 2.18
N ALA A 31 3.29 -8.29 2.33
CA ALA A 31 4.12 -7.80 3.42
C ALA A 31 3.44 -8.04 4.79
N MET A 32 2.12 -7.85 4.88
CA MET A 32 1.37 -8.15 6.10
C MET A 32 1.45 -9.64 6.48
N VAL A 33 1.35 -10.56 5.51
CA VAL A 33 1.55 -12.01 5.76
C VAL A 33 2.96 -12.29 6.27
N VAL A 34 3.98 -11.69 5.64
CA VAL A 34 5.38 -11.84 6.07
C VAL A 34 5.56 -11.33 7.51
N ILE A 35 4.98 -10.19 7.86
CA ILE A 35 5.04 -9.64 9.22
C ILE A 35 4.40 -10.57 10.25
N VAL A 36 3.27 -11.19 9.92
CA VAL A 36 2.62 -12.20 10.79
C VAL A 36 3.56 -13.39 11.00
N ILE A 37 4.15 -13.94 9.94
CA ILE A 37 5.09 -15.06 10.04
C ILE A 37 6.31 -14.69 10.91
N LEU A 38 6.90 -13.51 10.68
CA LEU A 38 8.02 -13.01 11.49
C LEU A 38 7.64 -12.87 12.97
N SER A 39 6.42 -12.43 13.25
CA SER A 39 5.92 -12.29 14.62
C SER A 39 5.77 -13.64 15.33
N LEU A 40 5.37 -14.69 14.60
CA LEU A 40 5.25 -16.07 15.14
C LEU A 40 6.60 -16.67 15.55
N ILE A 41 7.68 -16.31 14.87
CA ILE A 41 9.04 -16.76 15.21
C ILE A 41 9.76 -15.80 16.18
N GLY A 42 9.03 -14.87 16.79
CA GLY A 42 9.52 -14.00 17.87
C GLY A 42 10.05 -12.63 17.44
N PHE A 43 10.05 -12.29 16.14
CA PHE A 43 10.42 -10.94 15.70
C PHE A 43 9.26 -9.96 15.90
N LYS A 44 9.29 -9.21 17.00
CA LYS A 44 8.32 -8.16 17.30
C LYS A 44 8.93 -6.79 16.99
N ASN A 45 8.49 -6.14 15.92
CA ASN A 45 8.89 -4.77 15.61
C ASN A 45 7.68 -3.92 15.22
N SER A 46 7.34 -2.96 16.09
CA SER A 46 6.24 -2.02 15.88
C SER A 46 6.43 -1.11 14.67
N PHE A 47 7.66 -0.98 14.15
CA PHE A 47 7.94 -0.24 12.93
C PHE A 47 7.20 -0.81 11.71
N PHE A 48 6.98 -2.13 11.66
CA PHE A 48 6.33 -2.76 10.52
C PHE A 48 4.88 -2.30 10.32
N SER A 49 4.12 -2.08 11.39
CA SER A 49 2.73 -1.60 11.29
C SER A 49 2.67 -0.18 10.73
N LEU A 50 3.59 0.69 11.17
CA LEU A 50 3.72 2.06 10.64
C LEU A 50 4.08 2.07 9.15
N VAL A 51 5.00 1.20 8.74
CA VAL A 51 5.38 1.05 7.32
C VAL A 51 4.18 0.63 6.48
N ILE A 52 3.39 -0.36 6.93
CA ILE A 52 2.17 -0.79 6.25
C ILE A 52 1.15 0.35 6.16
N PHE A 53 0.98 1.11 7.24
CA PHE A 53 0.05 2.23 7.27
C PHE A 53 0.43 3.32 6.26
N VAL A 54 1.70 3.75 6.25
CA VAL A 54 2.21 4.76 5.30
C VAL A 54 2.13 4.25 3.86
N ALA A 55 2.51 3.00 3.61
CA ALA A 55 2.40 2.38 2.29
C ALA A 55 0.93 2.35 1.82
N THR A 56 0.00 2.03 2.72
CA THR A 56 -1.44 2.03 2.42
C THR A 56 -1.95 3.42 2.05
N ILE A 57 -1.52 4.48 2.76
CA ILE A 57 -1.85 5.86 2.40
C ILE A 57 -1.34 6.19 0.99
N GLN A 58 -0.10 5.79 0.68
CA GLN A 58 0.49 6.04 -0.63
C GLN A 58 -0.29 5.34 -1.74
N VAL A 59 -0.66 4.07 -1.55
CA VAL A 59 -1.44 3.29 -2.52
C VAL A 59 -2.84 3.85 -2.67
N HIS A 60 -3.51 4.25 -1.59
CA HIS A 60 -4.81 4.91 -1.65
C HIS A 60 -4.75 6.16 -2.53
N ARG A 61 -3.75 7.02 -2.32
CA ARG A 61 -3.54 8.21 -3.16
C ARG A 61 -3.32 7.87 -4.63
N GLN A 62 -2.62 6.78 -4.93
CA GLN A 62 -2.41 6.33 -6.31
C GLN A 62 -3.70 5.80 -6.94
N ASN A 63 -4.45 4.98 -6.20
CA ASN A 63 -5.78 4.48 -6.61
C ASN A 63 -6.73 5.63 -6.94
N ALA A 64 -6.73 6.68 -6.11
CA ALA A 64 -7.55 7.88 -6.31
C ALA A 64 -7.15 8.64 -7.58
N LYS A 65 -5.84 8.77 -7.85
CA LYS A 65 -5.34 9.41 -9.09
C LYS A 65 -5.71 8.62 -10.35
N LEU A 66 -5.78 7.30 -10.26
CA LEU A 66 -6.23 6.43 -11.34
C LEU A 66 -7.75 6.42 -11.52
N LYS A 67 -8.50 7.11 -10.64
CA LYS A 67 -9.97 7.16 -10.64
C LYS A 67 -10.61 5.77 -10.72
N LEU A 68 -10.06 4.84 -9.93
CA LEU A 68 -10.60 3.48 -9.85
C LEU A 68 -12.00 3.49 -9.22
N GLY A 69 -12.76 2.42 -9.47
CA GLY A 69 -14.12 2.27 -8.93
C GLY A 69 -14.15 2.16 -7.41
N GLY A 70 -15.30 2.43 -6.78
CA GLY A 70 -15.45 2.55 -5.32
C GLY A 70 -14.86 1.39 -4.49
N ARG A 71 -14.89 0.17 -5.03
CA ARG A 71 -14.32 -1.03 -4.37
C ARG A 71 -12.81 -0.94 -4.15
N SER A 72 -12.10 -0.12 -4.93
CA SER A 72 -10.65 0.09 -4.84
C SER A 72 -10.19 0.91 -3.63
N TYR A 73 -11.13 1.48 -2.88
CA TYR A 73 -10.86 2.27 -1.68
C TYR A 73 -11.18 1.51 -0.38
N ILE A 74 -11.88 0.38 -0.48
CA ILE A 74 -12.34 -0.39 0.68
C ILE A 74 -11.16 -0.92 1.50
N ALA A 75 -10.17 -1.55 0.86
CA ALA A 75 -9.00 -2.08 1.54
C ALA A 75 -8.20 -1.00 2.31
N PRO A 76 -7.82 0.13 1.70
CA PRO A 76 -7.19 1.22 2.44
C PRO A 76 -8.02 1.74 3.62
N ILE A 77 -9.32 1.90 3.44
CA ILE A 77 -10.22 2.36 4.51
C ILE A 77 -10.23 1.36 5.66
N MET A 78 -10.31 0.05 5.39
CA MET A 78 -10.24 -0.97 6.44
C MET A 78 -8.94 -0.91 7.23
N VAL A 79 -7.79 -0.67 6.58
CA VAL A 79 -6.52 -0.46 7.28
C VAL A 79 -6.58 0.77 8.17
N TYR A 80 -7.22 1.87 7.74
CA TYR A 80 -7.37 3.06 8.57
C TYR A 80 -8.25 2.81 9.78
N VAL A 81 -9.38 2.12 9.59
CA VAL A 81 -10.29 1.73 10.67
C VAL A 81 -9.57 0.83 11.67
N TYR A 82 -8.81 -0.15 11.20
CA TYR A 82 -7.97 -1.00 12.05
C TYR A 82 -7.00 -0.17 12.91
N ASN A 83 -6.26 0.75 12.29
CA ASN A 83 -5.29 1.59 13.01
C ASN A 83 -5.96 2.58 13.98
N ALA A 84 -7.15 3.09 13.65
CA ALA A 84 -7.89 3.98 14.54
C ALA A 84 -8.44 3.22 15.76
N LEU A 85 -8.95 2.01 15.56
CA LEU A 85 -9.50 1.19 16.63
C LEU A 85 -8.42 0.48 17.47
N SER A 86 -7.20 0.29 16.96
CA SER A 86 -6.12 -0.31 17.73
C SER A 86 -5.65 0.59 18.89
N ILE A 87 -5.78 1.92 18.75
CA ILE A 87 -5.42 2.89 19.80
C ILE A 87 -6.20 2.67 21.09
N PRO A 88 -7.55 2.72 21.11
CA PRO A 88 -8.31 2.45 22.34
C PRO A 88 -8.11 1.01 22.85
N MET A 89 -7.86 0.05 21.96
CA MET A 89 -7.58 -1.33 22.37
C MET A 89 -6.30 -1.45 23.19
N VAL A 90 -5.23 -0.71 22.86
CA VAL A 90 -4.01 -0.68 23.67
C VAL A 90 -4.31 -0.18 25.10
N PHE A 91 -5.13 0.88 25.23
CA PHE A 91 -5.52 1.38 26.55
C PHE A 91 -6.35 0.37 27.33
N LEU A 92 -7.26 -0.35 26.67
CA LEU A 92 -8.03 -1.41 27.31
C LEU A 92 -7.11 -2.54 27.79
N VAL A 93 -6.14 -2.96 26.97
CA VAL A 93 -5.22 -4.06 27.31
C VAL A 93 -4.33 -3.77 28.51
N VAL A 94 -3.89 -2.51 28.68
CA VAL A 94 -3.04 -2.11 29.81
C VAL A 94 -3.81 -2.08 31.14
N ASN A 95 -5.15 -1.98 31.10
CA ASN A 95 -5.99 -1.84 32.29
C ASN A 95 -6.79 -3.13 32.62
N LEU A 96 -6.37 -4.30 32.10
CA LEU A 96 -7.15 -5.53 32.22
C LEU A 96 -7.06 -6.20 33.59
N THR A 97 -8.17 -6.84 33.95
CA THR A 97 -8.27 -7.90 34.96
C THR A 97 -8.60 -9.23 34.28
N ASP A 98 -8.40 -10.37 34.95
CA ASP A 98 -8.56 -11.71 34.34
C ASP A 98 -9.95 -11.96 33.71
N MET A 99 -11.01 -11.30 34.20
CA MET A 99 -12.37 -11.41 33.64
C MET A 99 -12.57 -10.71 32.28
N THR A 100 -11.62 -9.88 31.84
CA THR A 100 -11.74 -9.07 30.61
C THR A 100 -11.02 -9.68 29.40
N ILE A 101 -10.36 -10.83 29.57
CA ILE A 101 -9.56 -11.49 28.53
C ILE A 101 -10.43 -12.07 27.40
N LEU A 102 -11.55 -12.73 27.73
CA LEU A 102 -12.39 -13.41 26.73
C LEU A 102 -13.04 -12.42 25.72
N PRO A 103 -13.65 -11.29 26.13
CA PRO A 103 -14.16 -10.29 25.19
C PRO A 103 -13.08 -9.72 24.26
N LEU A 104 -11.85 -9.53 24.77
CA LEU A 104 -10.74 -9.02 23.96
C LEU A 104 -10.29 -10.00 22.88
N LEU A 105 -10.19 -11.30 23.21
CA LEU A 105 -9.86 -12.33 22.22
C LEU A 105 -10.90 -12.37 21.10
N ILE A 106 -12.19 -12.21 21.42
CA ILE A 106 -13.26 -12.13 20.41
C ILE A 106 -13.05 -10.93 19.48
N ILE A 107 -12.76 -9.77 20.05
CA ILE A 107 -12.49 -8.56 19.28
C ILE A 107 -11.25 -8.75 18.37
N GLU A 108 -10.18 -9.35 18.89
CA GLU A 108 -8.97 -9.63 18.12
C GLU A 108 -9.23 -10.58 16.94
N VAL A 109 -10.05 -11.62 17.13
CA VAL A 109 -10.48 -12.52 16.04
C VAL A 109 -11.29 -11.76 14.98
N LEU A 110 -12.18 -10.85 15.38
CA LEU A 110 -12.94 -10.01 14.45
C LEU A 110 -12.01 -9.07 13.66
N PHE A 111 -11.00 -8.50 14.30
CA PHE A 111 -9.98 -7.70 13.61
C PHE A 111 -9.19 -8.54 12.61
N PHE A 112 -8.81 -9.76 12.98
CA PHE A 112 -8.12 -10.67 12.08
C PHE A 112 -8.98 -10.99 10.84
N ALA A 113 -10.28 -11.27 11.04
CA ALA A 113 -11.21 -11.48 9.93
C ALA A 113 -11.31 -10.26 9.01
N ALA A 114 -11.38 -9.05 9.57
CA ALA A 114 -11.40 -7.81 8.80
C ALA A 114 -10.12 -7.61 7.97
N VAL A 115 -8.95 -7.97 8.51
CA VAL A 115 -7.68 -7.93 7.77
C VAL A 115 -7.68 -8.91 6.60
N VAL A 116 -8.19 -10.12 6.78
CA VAL A 116 -8.33 -11.10 5.69
C VAL A 116 -9.24 -10.57 4.58
N VAL A 117 -10.37 -9.94 4.94
CA VAL A 117 -11.25 -9.29 3.97
C VAL A 117 -10.52 -8.15 3.25
N ALA A 118 -9.70 -7.35 3.94
CA ALA A 118 -8.89 -6.31 3.33
C ALA A 118 -7.91 -6.86 2.28
N PHE A 119 -7.32 -8.04 2.50
CA PHE A 119 -6.46 -8.68 1.50
C PHE A 119 -7.21 -8.98 0.21
N VAL A 120 -8.43 -9.51 0.31
CA VAL A 120 -9.26 -9.78 -0.86
C VAL A 120 -9.49 -8.50 -1.66
N PHE A 121 -9.85 -7.39 -1.00
CA PHE A 121 -10.06 -6.11 -1.69
C PHE A 121 -8.77 -5.53 -2.29
N PHE A 122 -7.62 -5.69 -1.64
CA PHE A 122 -6.33 -5.32 -2.22
C PHE A 122 -6.04 -6.10 -3.52
N PHE A 123 -6.22 -7.42 -3.51
CA PHE A 123 -6.03 -8.25 -4.71
C PHE A 123 -7.06 -7.97 -5.81
N MET A 124 -8.32 -7.76 -5.45
CA MET A 124 -9.35 -7.34 -6.40
C MET A 124 -8.98 -6.02 -7.08
N THR A 125 -8.46 -5.06 -6.32
CA THR A 125 -7.99 -3.76 -6.83
C THR A 125 -6.80 -3.94 -7.76
N ALA A 126 -5.80 -4.74 -7.36
CA ALA A 126 -4.67 -5.06 -8.22
C ALA A 126 -5.13 -5.72 -9.54
N ASN A 127 -6.08 -6.67 -9.48
CA ASN A 127 -6.62 -7.30 -10.68
C ASN A 127 -7.38 -6.28 -11.57
N GLN A 128 -8.15 -5.37 -10.98
CA GLN A 128 -8.81 -4.30 -11.70
C GLN A 128 -7.81 -3.40 -12.42
N ILE A 129 -6.73 -2.97 -11.75
CA ILE A 129 -5.68 -2.13 -12.36
C ILE A 129 -5.03 -2.88 -13.52
N LYS A 130 -4.69 -4.17 -13.34
CA LYS A 130 -4.08 -4.99 -14.40
C LYS A 130 -4.99 -5.11 -15.63
N LYS A 131 -6.31 -5.23 -15.43
CA LYS A 131 -7.29 -5.26 -16.53
C LYS A 131 -7.42 -3.92 -17.26
N GLN A 132 -7.40 -2.81 -16.53
CA GLN A 132 -7.50 -1.46 -17.10
C GLN A 132 -6.20 -1.00 -17.79
N PHE A 133 -5.04 -1.45 -17.28
CA PHE A 133 -3.71 -1.04 -17.76
C PHE A 133 -2.82 -2.28 -18.02
N PRO A 134 -3.10 -3.06 -19.07
CA PRO A 134 -2.39 -4.33 -19.31
C PRO A 134 -0.89 -4.16 -19.60
N THR A 135 -0.50 -3.04 -20.19
CA THR A 135 0.89 -2.72 -20.56
C THR A 135 1.64 -1.92 -19.49
N MET A 136 1.04 -1.66 -18.32
CA MET A 136 1.58 -0.76 -17.28
C MET A 136 3.05 -0.96 -16.92
N LYS A 137 3.53 -2.22 -16.92
CA LYS A 137 4.92 -2.55 -16.61
C LYS A 137 5.86 -2.06 -17.72
N ALA A 138 5.51 -2.32 -18.97
CA ALA A 138 6.28 -1.86 -20.13
C ALA A 138 6.27 -0.33 -20.22
N ASP A 139 5.10 0.28 -20.03
CA ASP A 139 4.94 1.74 -20.09
C ASP A 139 5.77 2.45 -19.00
N SER A 140 5.76 1.90 -17.78
CA SER A 140 6.59 2.41 -16.69
C SER A 140 8.09 2.28 -16.98
N LEU A 141 8.53 1.16 -17.56
CA LEU A 141 9.93 0.94 -17.91
C LEU A 141 10.39 1.90 -19.03
N ALA A 142 9.61 2.01 -20.11
CA ALA A 142 9.92 2.91 -21.22
C ALA A 142 10.01 4.36 -20.75
N ALA A 143 9.06 4.82 -19.92
CA ALA A 143 9.08 6.20 -19.43
C ALA A 143 10.25 6.48 -18.47
N ARG A 144 10.71 5.47 -17.71
CA ARG A 144 11.93 5.58 -16.89
C ARG A 144 13.18 5.68 -17.74
N GLN A 145 13.28 4.90 -18.82
CA GLN A 145 14.40 4.96 -19.77
C GLN A 145 14.49 6.35 -20.42
N VAL A 146 13.37 6.86 -20.95
CA VAL A 146 13.30 8.22 -21.54
C VAL A 146 13.76 9.28 -20.54
N TYR A 147 13.34 9.18 -19.27
CA TYR A 147 13.79 10.10 -18.24
C TYR A 147 15.30 10.01 -17.99
N GLN A 148 15.85 8.80 -17.88
CA GLN A 148 17.29 8.57 -17.68
C GLN A 148 18.11 9.11 -18.85
N GLU A 149 17.73 8.79 -20.09
CA GLU A 149 18.37 9.32 -21.31
C GLU A 149 18.34 10.84 -21.35
N THR A 150 17.20 11.44 -21.00
CA THR A 150 17.06 12.90 -20.92
C THR A 150 18.02 13.49 -19.89
N ILE A 151 18.14 12.90 -18.70
CA ILE A 151 19.08 13.36 -17.67
C ILE A 151 20.53 13.21 -18.14
N THR A 152 20.90 12.09 -18.76
CA THR A 152 22.25 11.85 -19.27
C THR A 152 22.62 12.84 -20.37
N ARG A 153 21.72 13.05 -21.35
CA ARG A 153 21.93 14.04 -22.42
C ARG A 153 22.14 15.45 -21.85
N LEU A 154 21.33 15.84 -20.88
CA LEU A 154 21.43 17.16 -20.25
C LEU A 154 22.71 17.33 -19.42
N LYS A 155 23.27 16.25 -18.87
CA LYS A 155 24.57 16.28 -18.17
C LYS A 155 25.74 16.44 -19.14
N ASN A 156 25.69 15.79 -20.30
CA ASN A 156 26.75 15.83 -21.31
C ASN A 156 26.76 17.13 -22.15
N GLN A 157 25.82 18.04 -21.90
CA GLN A 157 25.72 19.37 -22.53
C GLN A 157 26.24 20.50 -21.62
N ILE A 158 26.69 20.17 -20.41
CA ILE A 158 27.34 21.05 -19.43
C ILE A 158 28.83 20.79 -19.47
#